data_AF-A0A960V2Q7-F1
#
_entry.id   AF-A0A960V2Q7-F1
#
_cell.length_a   1.000
_cell.length_b   1.000
_cell.length_c   1.000
_cell.angle_alpha   90.00
_cell.angle_beta   90.00
_cell.angle_gamma   90.00
#
_symmetry.space_group_name_H-M   'P 1'
#
loop_
_entity.id
_entity.type
_entity.pdbx_description
1 polymer ?
#
loop_
_entity_poly.entity_id
_entity_poly.type
_entity_poly.pdbx_seq_one_letter_code
_entity_poly.pdbx_strand_id
1 'polypeptide(L)'
;MSAPLHSIRFHKTSLDELEALERRFRQIPFEAILKQDILRLGIDFDQGSLSQGDYKQKDYFIFTFDYVPLDSQSGDVRFKAPEEIRIQGGHFDLRPTIVSVRINPESPYKVKRSADRIELFLNDTSLGAVDFPPIPAYYQNKTKSGKAVGEIAPVIEWGYLIYLTVFRNCQYFGKTEECAFCDINHNYR
;
A
#
# COMPACT_ATOMS: atom_id res chain seq x y z
N MET A 1 23.42 21.51 18.38
CA MET A 1 22.38 21.97 17.42
C MET A 1 22.01 20.77 16.56
N SER A 2 20.86 20.15 16.85
CA SER A 2 20.38 19.00 16.07
C SER A 2 19.69 19.51 14.82
N ALA A 3 20.07 19.02 13.64
CA ALA A 3 19.39 19.37 12.40
C ALA A 3 17.92 18.90 12.47
N PRO A 4 16.94 19.71 12.03
CA PRO A 4 15.56 19.26 11.98
C PRO A 4 15.43 18.07 11.02
N LEU A 5 14.72 17.02 11.47
CA LEU A 5 14.42 15.80 10.71
C LEU A 5 13.68 16.06 9.38
N HIS A 6 13.20 17.29 9.15
CA HIS A 6 12.59 17.74 7.88
C HIS A 6 13.56 17.86 6.70
N SER A 7 14.86 17.54 6.87
CA SER A 7 15.88 17.69 5.84
C SER A 7 16.27 16.39 5.11
N ILE A 8 15.68 15.25 5.46
CA ILE A 8 15.90 14.00 4.71
C ILE A 8 15.09 14.07 3.41
N ARG A 9 15.66 14.67 2.36
CA ARG A 9 15.16 14.50 1.00
C ARG A 9 15.38 13.04 0.61
N PHE A 10 14.32 12.25 0.59
CA PHE A 10 14.40 10.90 0.01
C PHE A 10 14.80 11.03 -1.46
N HIS A 11 15.90 10.38 -1.83
CA HIS A 11 16.31 10.24 -3.22
C HIS A 11 15.17 9.60 -4.01
N LYS A 12 14.62 10.34 -4.98
CA LYS A 12 13.59 9.83 -5.89
C LYS A 12 14.29 8.98 -6.95
N THR A 13 13.83 7.75 -7.10
CA THR A 13 14.38 6.80 -8.06
C THR A 13 14.01 7.20 -9.49
N SER A 14 14.97 7.12 -10.40
CA SER A 14 14.73 7.25 -11.84
C SER A 14 14.64 5.88 -12.55
N LEU A 15 14.12 5.87 -13.77
CA LEU A 15 14.09 4.65 -14.59
C LEU A 15 15.51 4.13 -14.87
N ASP A 16 16.43 5.00 -15.24
CA ASP A 16 17.84 4.66 -15.51
C ASP A 16 18.51 3.99 -14.31
N GLU A 17 18.18 4.44 -13.09
CA GLU A 17 18.67 3.82 -11.86
C GLU A 17 18.14 2.41 -11.68
N LEU A 18 16.84 2.19 -11.92
CA LEU A 18 16.25 0.85 -11.89
C LEU A 18 16.89 -0.08 -12.93
N GLU A 19 17.09 0.38 -14.17
CA GLU A 19 17.77 -0.38 -15.22
C GLU A 19 19.24 -0.68 -14.88
N ALA A 20 19.92 0.26 -14.22
CA ALA A 20 21.27 0.02 -13.71
C ALA A 20 21.28 -1.05 -12.62
N LEU A 21 20.30 -1.02 -11.70
CA LEU A 21 20.16 -2.02 -10.64
C LEU A 21 19.82 -3.41 -11.20
N GLU A 22 18.90 -3.51 -12.16
CA GLU A 22 18.57 -4.76 -12.86
C GLU A 22 19.80 -5.39 -13.50
N ARG A 23 20.57 -4.59 -14.25
CA ARG A 23 21.80 -5.06 -14.91
C ARG A 23 22.87 -5.49 -13.91
N ARG A 24 22.96 -4.80 -12.77
CA ARG A 24 23.99 -5.01 -11.74
C ARG A 24 23.69 -6.21 -10.84
N PHE A 25 22.44 -6.41 -10.45
CA PHE A 25 22.05 -7.37 -9.42
C PHE A 25 21.28 -8.58 -10.00
N ARG A 26 21.89 -9.26 -10.97
CA ARG A 26 21.27 -10.39 -11.70
C ARG A 26 21.03 -11.64 -10.85
N GLN A 27 21.63 -11.72 -9.67
CA GLN A 27 21.50 -12.85 -8.76
C GLN A 27 20.22 -12.80 -7.91
N ILE A 28 19.53 -11.67 -7.88
CA ILE A 28 18.24 -11.53 -7.20
C ILE A 28 17.14 -11.21 -8.23
N PRO A 29 15.91 -11.69 -7.99
CA PRO A 29 14.71 -11.17 -8.63
C PRO A 29 14.71 -9.64 -8.71
N PHE A 30 14.57 -9.08 -9.91
CA PHE A 30 14.43 -7.63 -10.04
C PHE A 30 13.20 -7.11 -9.30
N GLU A 31 12.14 -7.92 -9.20
CA GLU A 31 10.92 -7.56 -8.49
C GLU A 31 11.16 -7.33 -6.98
N ALA A 32 12.18 -7.96 -6.39
CA ALA A 32 12.56 -7.69 -5.00
C ALA A 32 13.15 -6.27 -4.85
N ILE A 33 13.93 -5.81 -5.83
CA ILE A 33 14.50 -4.46 -5.87
C ILE A 33 13.37 -3.44 -6.04
N LEU A 34 12.51 -3.65 -7.05
CA LEU A 34 11.40 -2.76 -7.34
C LEU A 34 10.40 -2.68 -6.18
N LYS A 35 10.01 -3.82 -5.59
CA LYS A 35 9.13 -3.86 -4.42
C LYS A 35 9.72 -3.07 -3.25
N GLN A 36 11.01 -3.24 -2.96
CA GLN A 36 11.67 -2.50 -1.89
C GLN A 36 11.66 -0.99 -2.14
N ASP A 37 11.88 -0.57 -3.38
CA ASP A 37 11.89 0.84 -3.73
C ASP A 37 10.50 1.49 -3.66
N ILE A 38 9.48 0.78 -4.14
CA ILE A 38 8.09 1.20 -4.00
C ILE A 38 7.70 1.32 -2.51
N LEU A 39 8.07 0.35 -1.67
CA LEU A 39 7.79 0.41 -0.23
C LEU A 39 8.52 1.57 0.47
N ARG A 40 9.68 1.99 -0.06
CA ARG A 40 10.48 3.12 0.46
C ARG A 40 9.93 4.48 0.03
N LEU A 41 9.29 4.57 -1.13
CA LEU A 41 8.80 5.82 -1.69
C LEU A 41 7.27 5.97 -1.59
N GLY A 42 6.55 4.89 -1.30
CA GLY A 42 5.09 4.85 -1.34
C GLY A 42 4.54 4.87 -2.76
N ILE A 43 3.22 4.94 -2.87
CA ILE A 43 2.47 4.97 -4.14
C ILE A 43 1.39 6.05 -4.05
N ASP A 44 1.12 6.69 -5.19
CA ASP A 44 -0.03 7.56 -5.40
C ASP A 44 -1.02 6.91 -6.41
N PHE A 45 -2.30 7.27 -6.34
CA PHE A 45 -3.34 6.77 -7.23
C PHE A 45 -4.06 7.94 -7.89
N ASP A 46 -4.31 7.84 -9.19
CA ASP A 46 -5.31 8.71 -9.82
C ASP A 46 -6.73 8.25 -9.49
N GLN A 47 -7.72 9.17 -9.58
CA GLN A 47 -9.12 8.81 -9.32
C GLN A 47 -9.65 7.76 -10.31
N GLY A 48 -9.14 7.78 -11.55
CA GLY A 48 -9.56 6.86 -12.61
C GLY A 48 -9.25 5.40 -12.30
N SER A 49 -8.11 5.12 -11.67
CA SER A 49 -7.66 3.78 -11.32
C SER A 49 -8.52 3.14 -10.22
N LEU A 50 -9.01 3.92 -9.27
CA LEU A 50 -9.80 3.41 -8.13
C LEU A 50 -11.29 3.21 -8.45
N SER A 51 -11.73 3.59 -9.64
CA SER A 51 -13.15 3.56 -10.05
C SER A 51 -13.65 2.20 -10.57
N GLN A 52 -12.76 1.21 -10.74
CA GLN A 52 -13.10 -0.06 -11.38
C GLN A 52 -13.42 -1.18 -10.41
N GLY A 53 -14.64 -1.74 -10.55
CA GLY A 53 -15.03 -3.03 -10.00
C GLY A 53 -15.05 -3.11 -8.48
N ASP A 54 -15.40 -4.29 -8.00
CA ASP A 54 -15.34 -4.63 -6.58
C ASP A 54 -14.00 -5.30 -6.28
N TYR A 55 -13.25 -4.71 -5.36
CA TYR A 55 -11.99 -5.24 -4.87
C TYR A 55 -11.85 -4.94 -3.39
N LYS A 56 -10.93 -5.65 -2.74
CA LYS A 56 -10.69 -5.47 -1.32
C LYS A 56 -9.94 -4.15 -1.07
N GLN A 57 -10.63 -3.22 -0.42
CA GLN A 57 -10.07 -1.95 0.04
C GLN A 57 -9.19 -2.14 1.28
N LYS A 58 -8.43 -1.10 1.64
CA LYS A 58 -7.62 -1.05 2.84
C LYS A 58 -8.52 -1.12 4.08
N ASP A 59 -8.27 -2.06 4.98
CA ASP A 59 -9.11 -2.31 6.16
C ASP A 59 -8.69 -1.45 7.38
N TYR A 60 -7.70 -0.56 7.18
CA TYR A 60 -7.05 0.32 8.17
C TYR A 60 -7.01 -0.30 9.58
N PHE A 61 -5.98 -1.14 9.79
CA PHE A 61 -5.77 -1.89 11.02
C PHE A 61 -5.24 -1.02 12.16
N ILE A 62 -4.72 -1.68 13.20
CA ILE A 62 -3.94 -1.09 14.29
C ILE A 62 -2.77 -0.23 13.78
N PHE A 63 -2.26 -0.49 12.57
CA PHE A 63 -1.16 0.25 11.96
C PHE A 63 -1.55 0.74 10.57
N THR A 64 -1.13 1.96 10.25
CA THR A 64 -0.97 2.40 8.86
C THR A 64 0.52 2.57 8.56
N PHE A 65 0.91 2.32 7.32
CA PHE A 65 2.25 2.55 6.80
C PHE A 65 2.27 3.67 5.75
N ASP A 66 1.18 4.45 5.69
CA ASP A 66 1.05 5.58 4.78
C ASP A 66 2.00 6.70 5.20
N TYR A 67 2.51 7.45 4.21
CA TYR A 67 3.45 8.56 4.43
C TYR A 67 2.73 9.83 4.86
N VAL A 68 1.40 9.87 4.71
CA VAL A 68 0.56 10.99 5.08
C VAL A 68 -0.59 10.52 5.98
N PRO A 69 -1.00 11.33 6.96
CA PRO A 69 -2.17 11.03 7.78
C PRO A 69 -3.44 10.87 6.93
N LEU A 70 -4.41 10.10 7.43
CA LEU A 70 -5.66 9.79 6.75
C LEU A 70 -6.47 11.02 6.32
N ASP A 71 -6.44 12.09 7.11
CA ASP A 71 -7.16 13.34 6.82
C ASP A 71 -6.54 14.14 5.66
N SER A 72 -5.28 13.87 5.36
CA SER A 72 -4.48 14.52 4.32
C SER A 72 -4.54 13.75 2.99
N GLN A 73 -5.19 12.59 2.99
CA GLN A 73 -5.43 11.79 1.79
C GLN A 73 -6.64 12.34 1.02
N SER A 74 -6.53 12.36 -0.31
CA SER A 74 -7.64 12.80 -1.16
C SER A 74 -8.83 11.83 -1.08
N GLY A 75 -10.05 12.36 -1.24
CA GLY A 75 -11.31 11.65 -0.97
C GLY A 75 -11.35 10.19 -1.43
N ASP A 76 -11.29 9.94 -2.74
CA ASP A 76 -11.37 8.56 -3.26
C ASP A 76 -10.20 7.68 -2.79
N VAL A 77 -8.98 8.21 -2.69
CA VAL A 77 -7.81 7.43 -2.23
C VAL A 77 -8.02 6.95 -0.80
N ARG A 78 -8.48 7.83 0.09
CA ARG A 78 -8.71 7.54 1.51
C ARG A 78 -9.64 6.34 1.72
N PHE A 79 -10.65 6.18 0.87
CA PHE A 79 -11.69 5.16 1.07
C PHE A 79 -11.61 3.98 0.10
N LYS A 80 -10.96 4.15 -1.05
CA LYS A 80 -10.94 3.15 -2.12
C LYS A 80 -9.57 2.55 -2.37
N ALA A 81 -8.47 3.09 -1.83
CA ALA A 81 -7.17 2.47 -2.03
C ALA A 81 -7.18 1.00 -1.54
N PRO A 82 -6.62 0.05 -2.31
CA PRO A 82 -6.50 -1.32 -1.85
C PRO A 82 -5.40 -1.46 -0.79
N GLU A 83 -5.43 -2.54 -0.01
CA GLU A 83 -4.35 -2.85 0.94
C GLU A 83 -3.00 -3.11 0.25
N GLU A 84 -3.08 -3.62 -0.98
CA GLU A 84 -1.97 -4.09 -1.78
C GLU A 84 -2.35 -4.08 -3.26
N ILE A 85 -1.34 -4.12 -4.12
CA ILE A 85 -1.50 -4.27 -5.55
C ILE A 85 -0.64 -5.44 -6.04
N ARG A 86 -1.02 -6.04 -7.16
CA ARG A 86 -0.17 -6.97 -7.89
C ARG A 86 0.29 -6.30 -9.17
N ILE A 87 1.60 -6.25 -9.38
CA ILE A 87 2.22 -5.75 -10.61
C ILE A 87 2.80 -6.89 -11.44
N GLN A 88 2.70 -6.81 -12.77
CA GLN A 88 3.23 -7.82 -13.69
C GLN A 88 3.50 -7.26 -15.10
N GLY A 89 4.39 -7.93 -15.84
CA GLY A 89 4.78 -7.57 -17.21
C GLY A 89 5.49 -6.22 -17.29
N GLY A 90 5.22 -5.46 -18.36
CA GLY A 90 5.71 -4.09 -18.54
C GLY A 90 7.20 -3.99 -18.88
N HIS A 91 7.79 -2.83 -18.57
CA HIS A 91 9.16 -2.45 -18.97
C HIS A 91 10.23 -3.48 -18.59
N PHE A 92 10.08 -4.11 -17.43
CA PHE A 92 11.04 -5.07 -16.88
C PHE A 92 10.58 -6.53 -16.97
N ASP A 93 9.53 -6.84 -17.75
CA ASP A 93 8.92 -8.18 -17.86
C ASP A 93 8.67 -8.83 -16.48
N LEU A 94 8.04 -8.07 -15.58
CA LEU A 94 7.90 -8.44 -14.17
C LEU A 94 7.07 -9.72 -14.01
N ARG A 95 7.53 -10.64 -13.17
CA ARG A 95 6.65 -11.70 -12.67
C ARG A 95 5.61 -11.11 -11.71
N PRO A 96 4.43 -11.74 -11.57
CA PRO A 96 3.39 -11.29 -10.65
C PRO A 96 3.92 -11.05 -9.24
N THR A 97 3.93 -9.78 -8.83
CA THR A 97 4.54 -9.33 -7.58
C THR A 97 3.55 -8.52 -6.77
N ILE A 98 3.31 -8.95 -5.54
CA ILE A 98 2.41 -8.29 -4.61
C ILE A 98 3.19 -7.23 -3.82
N VAL A 99 2.68 -6.01 -3.77
CA VAL A 99 3.28 -4.87 -3.06
C VAL A 99 2.22 -4.25 -2.15
N SER A 100 2.54 -4.15 -0.86
CA SER A 100 1.68 -3.44 0.10
C SER A 100 1.61 -1.94 -0.25
N VAL A 101 0.40 -1.39 -0.21
CA VAL A 101 0.16 0.02 -0.51
C VAL A 101 0.51 0.88 0.71
N ARG A 102 1.36 1.87 0.47
CA ARG A 102 1.73 2.94 1.39
C ARG A 102 1.46 4.27 0.70
N ILE A 103 0.40 4.95 1.09
CA ILE A 103 -0.06 6.15 0.38
C ILE A 103 0.95 7.28 0.54
N ASN A 104 1.44 7.79 -0.58
CA ASN A 104 2.30 8.96 -0.65
C ASN A 104 1.97 9.79 -1.90
N PRO A 105 1.24 10.92 -1.77
CA PRO A 105 0.90 11.80 -2.89
C PRO A 105 2.12 12.38 -3.64
N GLU A 106 3.29 12.42 -3.01
CA GLU A 106 4.53 12.92 -3.62
C GLU A 106 5.37 11.82 -4.31
N SER A 107 4.88 10.57 -4.29
CA SER A 107 5.57 9.43 -4.86
C SER A 107 5.77 9.60 -6.38
N PRO A 108 6.95 9.22 -6.91
CA PRO A 108 7.12 9.10 -8.36
C PRO A 108 6.38 7.88 -8.94
N TYR A 109 5.96 6.93 -8.08
CA TYR A 109 5.14 5.79 -8.45
C TYR A 109 3.66 6.17 -8.42
N LYS A 110 3.01 6.08 -9.59
CA LYS A 110 1.60 6.43 -9.76
C LYS A 110 0.84 5.30 -10.41
N VAL A 111 -0.20 4.80 -9.75
CA VAL A 111 -1.16 3.91 -10.36
C VAL A 111 -2.15 4.76 -11.15
N LYS A 112 -2.22 4.52 -12.45
CA LYS A 112 -3.07 5.28 -13.37
C LYS A 112 -3.92 4.35 -14.22
N ARG A 113 -5.06 4.87 -14.67
CA ARG A 113 -5.84 4.21 -15.71
C ARG A 113 -5.24 4.52 -17.09
N SER A 114 -5.02 3.48 -17.89
CA SER A 114 -4.51 3.54 -19.26
C SER A 114 -5.46 2.75 -20.17
N ALA A 115 -6.23 3.46 -21.00
CA ALA A 115 -7.30 2.92 -21.85
C ALA A 115 -8.24 1.95 -21.10
N ASP A 116 -7.95 0.65 -21.19
CA ASP A 116 -8.77 -0.45 -20.67
C ASP A 116 -8.15 -1.18 -19.47
N ARG A 117 -6.98 -0.75 -18.98
CA ARG A 117 -6.27 -1.37 -17.86
C ARG A 117 -5.79 -0.36 -16.84
N ILE A 118 -5.43 -0.86 -15.68
CA ILE A 118 -4.73 -0.10 -14.64
C ILE A 118 -3.26 -0.48 -14.73
N GLU A 119 -2.38 0.52 -14.67
CA GLU A 119 -0.94 0.33 -14.81
C GLU A 119 -0.20 1.14 -13.73
N LEU A 120 0.95 0.63 -13.32
CA LEU A 120 1.88 1.35 -12.44
C LEU A 120 2.84 2.14 -13.30
N PHE A 121 2.96 3.44 -13.07
CA PHE A 121 3.91 4.32 -13.73
C PHE A 121 5.01 4.74 -12.78
N LEU A 122 6.25 4.83 -13.29
CA LEU A 122 7.30 5.64 -12.70
C LEU A 122 7.45 6.90 -13.56
N ASN A 123 7.00 8.05 -13.03
CA ASN A 123 6.79 9.27 -13.80
C ASN A 123 5.85 9.04 -15.01
N ASP A 124 6.41 8.95 -16.21
CA ASP A 124 5.70 8.79 -17.48
C ASP A 124 5.90 7.40 -18.11
N THR A 125 6.72 6.53 -17.52
CA THR A 125 6.97 5.17 -18.03
C THR A 125 6.07 4.16 -17.32
N SER A 126 5.31 3.37 -18.09
CA SER A 126 4.56 2.24 -17.54
C SER A 126 5.53 1.11 -17.15
N LEU A 127 5.47 0.70 -15.89
CA LEU A 127 6.25 -0.40 -15.34
C LEU A 127 5.52 -1.74 -15.44
N GLY A 128 4.21 -1.74 -15.64
CA GLY A 128 3.43 -2.97 -15.78
C GLY A 128 1.96 -2.82 -15.40
N ALA A 129 1.19 -3.87 -15.71
CA ALA A 129 -0.22 -3.96 -15.37
C ALA A 129 -0.42 -4.15 -13.86
N VAL A 130 -1.48 -3.55 -13.34
CA VAL A 130 -1.87 -3.60 -11.92
C VAL A 130 -3.20 -4.33 -11.78
N ASP A 131 -3.23 -5.33 -10.91
CA ASP A 131 -4.46 -5.94 -10.42
C ASP A 131 -4.73 -5.52 -8.97
N PHE A 132 -6.01 -5.44 -8.62
CA PHE A 132 -6.47 -5.25 -7.25
C PHE A 132 -6.93 -6.57 -6.62
N PRO A 133 -6.77 -6.73 -5.29
CA PRO A 133 -7.07 -7.98 -4.60
C PRO A 133 -8.58 -8.28 -4.64
N PRO A 134 -8.99 -9.54 -4.86
CA PRO A 134 -10.39 -9.92 -4.79
C PRO A 134 -10.91 -9.83 -3.35
N ILE A 135 -12.21 -9.62 -3.19
CA ILE A 135 -12.87 -9.69 -1.87
C ILE A 135 -13.02 -11.17 -1.48
N PRO A 136 -12.47 -11.63 -0.34
CA PRO A 136 -12.62 -13.02 0.08
C PRO A 136 -14.09 -13.36 0.33
N ALA A 137 -14.56 -14.52 -0.16
CA ALA A 137 -15.96 -14.93 -0.02
C ALA A 137 -16.44 -14.93 1.44
N TYR A 138 -15.56 -15.26 2.39
CA TYR A 138 -15.93 -15.32 3.80
C TYR A 138 -16.21 -13.95 4.43
N TYR A 139 -15.81 -12.83 3.80
CA TYR A 139 -16.11 -11.47 4.29
C TYR A 139 -17.62 -11.20 4.34
N GLN A 140 -18.41 -11.93 3.55
CA GLN A 140 -19.87 -11.82 3.55
C GLN A 140 -20.51 -12.35 4.84
N ASN A 141 -19.77 -13.11 5.64
CA ASN A 141 -20.26 -13.63 6.90
C ASN A 141 -20.26 -12.57 8.01
N LYS A 142 -21.20 -12.73 8.94
CA LYS A 142 -21.30 -11.93 10.16
C LYS A 142 -21.16 -12.81 11.40
N THR A 143 -20.60 -12.25 12.46
CA THR A 143 -20.59 -12.89 13.79
C THR A 143 -22.01 -12.93 14.38
N LYS A 144 -22.19 -13.67 15.48
CA LYS A 144 -23.45 -13.66 16.26
C LYS A 144 -23.85 -12.25 16.73
N SER A 145 -22.89 -11.33 16.91
CA SER A 145 -23.15 -9.94 17.27
C SER A 145 -23.43 -9.03 16.07
N GLY A 146 -23.45 -9.56 14.84
CA GLY A 146 -23.71 -8.81 13.62
C GLY A 146 -22.49 -8.12 12.99
N LYS A 147 -21.31 -8.25 13.60
CA LYS A 147 -20.06 -7.66 13.08
C LYS A 147 -19.58 -8.42 11.83
N ALA A 148 -19.12 -7.70 10.81
CA ALA A 148 -18.56 -8.33 9.62
C ALA A 148 -17.28 -9.09 9.96
N VAL A 149 -17.10 -10.31 9.41
CA VAL A 149 -15.90 -11.11 9.69
C VAL A 149 -14.64 -10.42 9.14
N GLY A 150 -14.74 -9.71 8.02
CA GLY A 150 -13.63 -8.93 7.45
C GLY A 150 -13.10 -7.84 8.40
N GLU A 151 -13.90 -7.33 9.33
CA GLU A 151 -13.44 -6.34 10.31
C GLU A 151 -12.59 -6.93 11.45
N ILE A 152 -12.59 -8.26 11.60
CA ILE A 152 -11.94 -9.01 12.70
C ILE A 152 -10.80 -9.89 12.19
N ALA A 153 -11.04 -10.57 11.05
CA ALA A 153 -10.10 -11.48 10.41
C ALA A 153 -9.86 -11.06 8.95
N PRO A 154 -9.37 -9.85 8.70
CA PRO A 154 -9.02 -9.39 7.38
C PRO A 154 -7.87 -10.19 6.76
N VAL A 155 -7.83 -10.29 5.43
CA VAL A 155 -6.66 -10.81 4.72
C VAL A 155 -5.71 -9.71 4.28
N ILE A 156 -4.42 -10.03 4.27
CA ILE A 156 -3.36 -9.24 3.65
C ILE A 156 -2.41 -10.17 2.87
N GLU A 157 -1.45 -9.60 2.13
CA GLU A 157 -0.50 -10.34 1.29
C GLU A 157 -1.26 -11.26 0.32
N TRP A 158 -2.21 -10.72 -0.42
CA TRP A 158 -3.03 -11.35 -1.44
C TRP A 158 -3.81 -12.58 -0.95
N GLY A 159 -4.26 -12.55 0.30
CA GLY A 159 -4.96 -13.68 0.90
C GLY A 159 -4.06 -14.70 1.59
N TYR A 160 -2.73 -14.53 1.56
CA TYR A 160 -1.80 -15.47 2.21
C TYR A 160 -1.80 -15.35 3.73
N LEU A 161 -2.11 -14.17 4.28
CA LEU A 161 -2.15 -13.96 5.72
C LEU A 161 -3.53 -13.51 6.17
N ILE A 162 -4.06 -14.17 7.20
CA ILE A 162 -5.21 -13.66 7.97
C ILE A 162 -4.67 -12.89 9.17
N TYR A 163 -5.02 -11.62 9.27
CA TYR A 163 -4.58 -10.75 10.35
C TYR A 163 -5.67 -10.60 11.41
N LEU A 164 -5.53 -11.30 12.54
CA LEU A 164 -6.55 -11.29 13.60
C LEU A 164 -6.45 -10.03 14.47
N THR A 165 -7.41 -9.13 14.31
CA THR A 165 -7.52 -7.88 15.10
C THR A 165 -8.73 -7.95 16.04
N VAL A 166 -8.61 -8.82 17.05
CA VAL A 166 -9.64 -8.99 18.09
C VAL A 166 -9.88 -7.69 18.86
N PHE A 167 -8.81 -6.94 19.12
CA PHE A 167 -8.84 -5.60 19.69
C PHE A 167 -8.22 -4.63 18.68
N ARG A 168 -8.96 -3.61 18.26
CA ARG A 168 -8.45 -2.52 17.41
C ARG A 168 -7.72 -1.44 18.22
N ASN A 169 -7.17 -1.82 19.37
CA ASN A 169 -6.28 -0.98 20.17
C ASN A 169 -5.03 -1.79 20.53
N CYS A 170 -3.97 -1.10 20.90
CA CYS A 170 -2.87 -1.76 21.58
C CYS A 170 -3.32 -2.14 23.00
N GLN A 171 -3.44 -3.45 23.28
CA GLN A 171 -3.84 -3.96 24.60
C GLN A 171 -2.86 -3.61 25.73
N TYR A 172 -1.67 -3.13 25.39
CA TYR A 172 -0.60 -2.84 26.33
C TYR A 172 -0.67 -1.44 26.94
N PHE A 173 -1.57 -0.55 26.49
CA PHE A 173 -1.60 0.85 26.93
C PHE A 173 -3.00 1.34 27.30
N GLY A 174 -3.10 2.01 28.46
CA GLY A 174 -4.28 2.75 28.88
C GLY A 174 -4.45 4.08 28.14
N LYS A 175 -5.52 4.82 28.45
CA LYS A 175 -5.81 6.14 27.88
C LYS A 175 -4.62 7.07 28.16
N THR A 176 -3.95 7.56 27.12
CA THR A 176 -2.74 8.43 27.14
C THR A 176 -1.40 7.79 27.53
N GLU A 177 -1.33 6.47 27.67
CA GLU A 177 -0.06 5.74 27.92
C GLU A 177 0.64 5.29 26.63
N GLU A 178 0.27 5.88 25.49
CA GLU A 178 0.86 5.57 24.19
C GLU A 178 2.35 5.90 24.18
N CYS A 179 3.18 5.06 23.55
CA CYS A 179 4.58 5.40 23.34
C CYS A 179 4.66 6.73 22.57
N ALA A 180 5.65 7.57 22.87
CA ALA A 180 5.82 8.87 22.19
C ALA A 180 6.04 8.76 20.67
N PHE A 181 6.28 7.54 20.16
CA PHE A 181 6.44 7.19 18.75
C PHE A 181 5.31 6.26 18.25
N CYS A 182 4.25 6.06 19.03
CA CYS A 182 3.15 5.16 18.71
C CYS A 182 2.11 5.87 17.84
N ASP A 183 1.88 5.37 16.63
CA ASP A 183 0.85 5.87 15.71
C ASP A 183 -0.45 5.03 15.72
N ILE A 184 -0.52 4.03 16.64
CA ILE A 184 -1.61 3.05 16.68
C ILE A 184 -2.94 3.69 17.10
N ASN A 185 -2.94 4.39 18.23
CA ASN A 185 -4.16 4.88 18.85
C ASN A 185 -4.56 6.28 18.37
N HIS A 186 -3.62 7.05 17.79
CA HIS A 186 -3.93 8.39 17.25
C HIS A 186 -4.90 8.29 16.06
N ASN A 187 -4.69 7.31 15.17
CA ASN A 187 -5.54 7.08 14.00
C ASN A 187 -6.85 6.33 14.29
N TYR A 188 -7.02 5.74 15.49
CA TYR A 188 -8.25 5.04 15.87
C TYR A 188 -9.36 5.99 16.38
N ARG A 189 -8.99 7.14 16.98
CA ARG A 189 -9.94 8.08 17.59
C ARG A 189 -10.67 8.92 16.56
#